data_AF-A0AAD4GCQ5-F1
#
_entry.id   AF-A0AAD4GCQ5-F1
#
_cell.length_a   1.000
_cell.length_b   1.000
_cell.length_c   1.000
_cell.angle_alpha   90.00
_cell.angle_beta   90.00
_cell.angle_gamma   90.00
#
_symmetry.space_group_name_H-M   'P 1'
#
loop_
_entity.id
_entity.type
_entity.pdbx_description
1 polymer ?
#
loop_
_entity_poly.entity_id
_entity_poly.type
_entity_poly.pdbx_seq_one_letter_code
_entity_poly.pdbx_strand_id
1 'polypeptide(L)'
;ISRIFWCPTGPFVFLPIHAAGFYDSQYSLPRHKVFDFAVSSYVPTLSILARSPDLHAVPNDDLRLLAVRQPPSDGLGQLPGVASEIAYIKEVIRDSPSAHTTILESSLGTVEEVLSLMKEANWVHFACHGIQDDVDSGLCLADKRRLKLRDMLSLSRPHGGLAFLSACQTATGDEDLTDEAVHIAAGMLFAGYGGVVGTMWSISDRIAPVVAPRDVYEHLFRDGTSPDYREAARALHDAIGDLRDSGEVSFNEWVPFIHVGL
;
A
#
# COMPACT_ATOMS: atom_id res chain seq x y z
N ILE A 1 -7.27 8.18 -18.14
CA ILE A 1 -8.59 8.18 -17.45
C ILE A 1 -8.52 9.11 -16.23
N SER A 2 -9.65 9.64 -15.73
CA SER A 2 -9.66 10.53 -14.56
C SER A 2 -9.43 9.76 -13.25
N ARG A 3 -9.10 10.48 -12.17
CA ARG A 3 -9.00 9.96 -10.79
C ARG A 3 -10.25 10.35 -10.00
N ILE A 4 -10.78 9.42 -9.21
CA ILE A 4 -11.93 9.63 -8.30
C ILE A 4 -11.48 9.31 -6.87
N PHE A 5 -11.85 10.19 -5.94
CA PHE A 5 -11.65 9.99 -4.51
C PHE A 5 -12.95 9.53 -3.85
N TRP A 6 -12.93 8.34 -3.25
CA TRP A 6 -14.04 7.73 -2.54
C TRP A 6 -13.90 8.00 -1.04
N CYS A 7 -14.89 8.64 -0.42
CA CYS A 7 -14.97 8.86 1.02
C CYS A 7 -16.18 8.07 1.58
N PRO A 8 -16.14 6.72 1.61
CA PRO A 8 -17.22 5.91 2.17
C PRO A 8 -17.33 6.09 3.69
N THR A 9 -18.50 5.76 4.24
CA THR A 9 -18.82 5.88 5.68
C THR A 9 -19.68 4.69 6.12
N GLY A 10 -19.54 4.24 7.38
CA GLY A 10 -20.22 3.04 7.86
C GLY A 10 -19.98 1.82 6.96
N PRO A 11 -20.94 0.88 6.79
CA PRO A 11 -20.72 -0.38 6.06
C PRO A 11 -20.21 -0.27 4.61
N PHE A 12 -20.28 0.89 3.97
CA PHE A 12 -19.75 1.09 2.61
C PHE A 12 -18.22 1.09 2.54
N VAL A 13 -17.51 1.27 3.66
CA VAL A 13 -16.04 1.22 3.73
C VAL A 13 -15.47 -0.14 3.33
N PHE A 14 -16.23 -1.21 3.56
CA PHE A 14 -15.85 -2.60 3.25
C PHE A 14 -16.07 -2.98 1.79
N LEU A 15 -16.74 -2.15 1.00
CA LEU A 15 -17.10 -2.48 -0.38
C LEU A 15 -15.98 -2.09 -1.36
N PRO A 16 -15.59 -2.97 -2.29
CA PRO A 16 -14.62 -2.66 -3.34
C PRO A 16 -15.29 -1.82 -4.44
N ILE A 17 -15.68 -0.58 -4.12
CA ILE A 17 -16.33 0.40 -5.02
C ILE A 17 -15.53 0.56 -6.32
N HIS A 18 -14.20 0.54 -6.24
CA HIS A 18 -13.30 0.62 -7.39
C HIS A 18 -13.50 -0.54 -8.41
N ALA A 19 -14.00 -1.69 -7.96
CA ALA A 19 -14.33 -2.87 -8.76
C ALA A 19 -15.85 -3.10 -8.89
N ALA A 20 -16.69 -2.11 -8.54
CA ALA A 20 -18.13 -2.22 -8.75
C ALA A 20 -18.45 -2.29 -10.26
N GLY A 21 -19.31 -3.22 -10.67
CA GLY A 21 -19.69 -3.40 -12.07
C GLY A 21 -20.38 -4.73 -12.35
N PHE A 22 -20.68 -4.97 -13.63
CA PHE A 22 -21.25 -6.25 -14.07
C PHE A 22 -20.13 -7.21 -14.51
N TYR A 23 -20.15 -8.42 -13.92
CA TYR A 23 -19.15 -9.49 -14.17
C TYR A 23 -19.76 -10.75 -14.81
N ASP A 24 -21.08 -10.83 -14.97
CA ASP A 24 -21.75 -11.89 -15.70
C ASP A 24 -21.47 -11.76 -17.21
N SER A 25 -21.01 -12.85 -17.83
CA SER A 25 -20.66 -12.92 -19.25
C SER A 25 -21.85 -12.72 -20.20
N GLN A 26 -23.09 -12.86 -19.70
CA GLN A 26 -24.31 -12.59 -20.46
C GLN A 26 -24.55 -11.09 -20.69
N TYR A 27 -23.90 -10.22 -19.91
CA TYR A 27 -24.05 -8.76 -19.97
C TYR A 27 -22.71 -8.02 -20.13
N SER A 28 -21.61 -8.74 -20.38
CA SER A 28 -20.26 -8.18 -20.48
C SER A 28 -20.00 -7.47 -21.81
N LEU A 29 -20.63 -6.31 -21.99
CA LEU A 29 -20.15 -5.30 -22.94
C LEU A 29 -18.86 -4.65 -22.40
N PRO A 30 -17.97 -4.13 -23.26
CA PRO A 30 -16.79 -3.40 -22.81
C PRO A 30 -17.19 -2.20 -21.94
N ARG A 31 -16.45 -1.96 -20.86
CA ARG A 31 -16.59 -0.78 -19.97
C ARG A 31 -17.90 -0.74 -19.20
N HIS A 32 -18.12 -1.72 -18.33
CA HIS A 32 -19.27 -1.81 -17.42
C HIS A 32 -18.84 -1.92 -15.93
N LYS A 33 -17.58 -1.59 -15.63
CA LYS A 33 -16.97 -1.64 -14.30
C LYS A 33 -16.32 -0.28 -14.00
N VAL A 34 -16.40 0.18 -12.75
CA VAL A 34 -15.79 1.46 -12.29
C VAL A 34 -14.31 1.54 -12.69
N PHE A 35 -13.59 0.41 -12.55
CA PHE A 35 -12.21 0.23 -13.00
C PHE A 35 -11.97 0.69 -14.45
N ASP A 36 -12.87 0.40 -15.39
CA ASP A 36 -12.68 0.72 -16.82
C ASP A 36 -12.86 2.23 -17.16
N PHE A 37 -13.21 3.03 -16.15
CA PHE A 37 -13.51 4.46 -16.27
C PHE A 37 -12.63 5.37 -15.41
N ALA A 38 -12.19 4.92 -14.24
CA ALA A 38 -11.51 5.77 -13.26
C ALA A 38 -10.40 5.08 -12.47
N VAL A 39 -9.29 5.80 -12.26
CA VAL A 39 -8.37 5.49 -11.16
C VAL A 39 -9.11 5.78 -9.86
N SER A 40 -9.15 4.81 -8.96
CA SER A 40 -9.78 4.95 -7.67
C SER A 40 -8.76 5.25 -6.58
N SER A 41 -9.11 6.14 -5.66
CA SER A 41 -8.39 6.32 -4.41
C SER A 41 -9.41 6.48 -3.30
N TYR A 42 -9.17 5.87 -2.15
CA TYR A 42 -10.02 6.00 -0.97
C TYR A 42 -9.46 7.11 -0.07
N VAL A 43 -10.31 7.77 0.71
CA VAL A 43 -9.88 8.68 1.78
C VAL A 43 -10.74 8.43 3.02
N PRO A 44 -10.14 8.34 4.23
CA PRO A 44 -10.91 8.19 5.47
C PRO A 44 -11.75 9.43 5.78
N THR A 45 -11.28 10.62 5.40
CA THR A 45 -11.97 11.89 5.62
C THR A 45 -11.64 12.87 4.51
N LEU A 46 -12.55 13.81 4.24
CA LEU A 46 -12.30 14.93 3.31
C LEU A 46 -11.14 15.83 3.76
N SER A 47 -10.75 15.81 5.03
CA SER A 47 -9.60 16.60 5.50
C SER A 47 -8.27 16.14 4.88
N ILE A 48 -8.16 14.88 4.45
CA ILE A 48 -6.99 14.38 3.70
C ILE A 48 -6.87 15.07 2.34
N LEU A 49 -7.99 15.40 1.68
CA LEU A 49 -8.01 16.16 0.42
C LEU A 49 -7.79 17.66 0.64
N ALA A 50 -8.16 18.18 1.81
CA ALA A 50 -7.95 19.57 2.20
C ALA A 50 -6.54 19.86 2.72
N ARG A 51 -5.77 18.82 3.09
CA ARG A 51 -4.32 18.93 3.16
C ARG A 51 -3.84 19.23 1.75
N SER A 52 -3.50 20.48 1.47
CA SER A 52 -2.73 20.77 0.28
C SER A 52 -1.46 19.93 0.41
N PRO A 53 -1.15 18.98 -0.51
CA PRO A 53 0.24 18.72 -0.76
C PRO A 53 0.83 20.08 -1.13
N ASP A 54 2.03 20.40 -0.66
CA ASP A 54 2.69 21.57 -1.24
C ASP A 54 2.80 21.26 -2.73
N LEU A 55 2.10 22.04 -3.57
CA LEU A 55 2.10 21.79 -5.02
C LEU A 55 3.49 22.06 -5.61
N HIS A 56 4.35 22.72 -4.82
CA HIS A 56 5.77 22.94 -5.04
C HIS A 56 6.67 22.04 -4.18
N ALA A 57 6.12 21.02 -3.50
CA ALA A 57 6.93 19.90 -3.01
C ALA A 57 7.69 19.33 -4.21
N VAL A 58 9.00 19.61 -4.22
CA VAL A 58 9.91 19.19 -5.29
C VAL A 58 9.82 17.67 -5.40
N PRO A 59 9.85 17.10 -6.63
CA PRO A 59 10.14 15.69 -6.82
C PRO A 59 11.30 15.26 -5.93
N ASN A 60 11.20 14.09 -5.31
CA ASN A 60 11.95 13.85 -4.08
C ASN A 60 13.42 13.51 -4.36
N ASP A 61 14.25 14.54 -4.51
CA ASP A 61 15.68 14.45 -4.88
C ASP A 61 16.56 13.79 -3.80
N ASP A 62 16.02 13.57 -2.60
CA ASP A 62 16.55 12.66 -1.57
C ASP A 62 15.45 11.67 -1.15
N LEU A 63 15.11 10.75 -2.06
CA LEU A 63 14.21 9.65 -1.77
C LEU A 63 14.89 8.70 -0.77
N ARG A 64 14.22 8.42 0.34
CA ARG A 64 14.68 7.49 1.37
C ARG A 64 13.63 6.40 1.57
N LEU A 65 13.82 5.26 0.91
CA LEU A 65 12.96 4.09 1.05
C LEU A 65 13.47 3.19 2.18
N LEU A 66 12.61 2.94 3.17
CA LEU A 66 12.78 1.83 4.11
C LEU A 66 11.92 0.64 3.65
N ALA A 67 12.55 -0.48 3.28
CA ALA A 67 11.84 -1.73 3.04
C ALA A 67 12.03 -2.69 4.22
N VAL A 68 10.92 -3.15 4.81
CA VAL A 68 10.91 -4.04 5.97
C VAL A 68 10.40 -5.40 5.55
N ARG A 69 11.24 -6.43 5.72
CA ARG A 69 10.93 -7.82 5.42
C ARG A 69 10.90 -8.64 6.70
N GLN A 70 9.75 -9.25 7.01
CA GLN A 70 9.68 -10.19 8.11
C GLN A 70 10.34 -11.53 7.74
N PRO A 71 11.18 -12.13 8.61
CA PRO A 71 11.55 -13.55 8.47
C PRO A 71 10.34 -14.46 8.76
N PRO A 72 10.39 -15.76 8.38
CA PRO A 72 9.47 -16.75 8.91
C PRO A 72 9.47 -16.70 10.44
N SER A 73 8.31 -16.40 11.04
CA SER A 73 8.15 -16.30 12.49
C SER A 73 7.38 -17.52 13.01
N ASP A 74 7.77 -18.01 14.19
CA ASP A 74 7.17 -19.20 14.81
C ASP A 74 5.63 -19.07 14.88
N GLY A 75 4.93 -19.91 14.12
CA GLY A 75 3.46 -19.98 14.11
C GLY A 75 2.76 -19.20 12.99
N LEU A 76 3.44 -18.29 12.29
CA LEU A 76 2.91 -17.66 11.07
C LEU A 76 3.52 -18.32 9.83
N GLY A 77 2.71 -18.47 8.77
CA GLY A 77 3.13 -19.13 7.53
C GLY A 77 4.33 -18.45 6.87
N GLN A 78 5.14 -19.23 6.15
CA GLN A 78 6.20 -18.66 5.31
C GLN A 78 5.58 -17.81 4.20
N LEU A 79 6.20 -16.67 3.91
CA LEU A 79 5.92 -15.83 2.75
C LEU A 79 7.09 -15.93 1.75
N PRO A 80 7.20 -17.02 0.95
CA PRO A 80 8.23 -17.13 -0.08
C PRO A 80 8.21 -15.98 -1.11
N GLY A 81 7.05 -15.38 -1.42
CA GLY A 81 6.93 -14.27 -2.38
C GLY A 81 7.71 -13.02 -1.99
N VAL A 82 7.71 -12.68 -0.69
CA VAL A 82 8.37 -11.50 -0.10
C VAL A 82 9.88 -11.45 -0.37
N ALA A 83 10.54 -12.59 -0.57
CA ALA A 83 11.97 -12.61 -0.93
C ALA A 83 12.21 -12.00 -2.32
N SER A 84 11.33 -12.31 -3.27
CA SER A 84 11.37 -11.84 -4.65
C SER A 84 10.91 -10.39 -4.75
N GLU A 85 9.84 -10.02 -4.05
CA GLU A 85 9.31 -8.65 -3.98
C GLU A 85 10.40 -7.63 -3.60
N ILE A 86 11.13 -7.87 -2.51
CA ILE A 86 12.24 -7.02 -2.06
C ILE A 86 13.41 -7.02 -3.06
N ALA A 87 13.65 -8.13 -3.76
CA ALA A 87 14.69 -8.20 -4.78
C ALA A 87 14.33 -7.36 -6.02
N TYR A 88 13.07 -7.35 -6.45
CA TYR A 88 12.60 -6.49 -7.54
C TYR A 88 12.66 -5.00 -7.16
N ILE A 89 12.27 -4.65 -5.93
CA ILE A 89 12.41 -3.26 -5.43
C ILE A 89 13.88 -2.82 -5.42
N LYS A 90 14.81 -3.68 -4.98
CA LYS A 90 16.27 -3.44 -5.08
C LYS A 90 16.77 -3.30 -6.52
N GLU A 91 16.08 -3.89 -7.50
CA GLU A 91 16.46 -3.84 -8.91
C GLU A 91 15.96 -2.56 -9.58
N VAL A 92 14.66 -2.26 -9.48
CA VAL A 92 14.04 -1.06 -10.07
C VAL A 92 14.68 0.24 -9.58
N ILE A 93 15.07 0.29 -8.31
CA ILE A 93 15.60 1.51 -7.69
C ILE A 93 17.10 1.69 -7.92
N ARG A 94 17.81 0.63 -8.33
CA ARG A 94 19.29 0.58 -8.43
C ARG A 94 19.90 1.72 -9.25
N ASP A 95 19.23 2.06 -10.36
CA ASP A 95 19.73 3.01 -11.34
C ASP A 95 19.20 4.45 -11.08
N SER A 96 18.49 4.68 -9.97
CA SER A 96 18.02 6.00 -9.53
C SER A 96 19.04 6.66 -8.59
N PRO A 97 19.82 7.67 -9.06
CA PRO A 97 20.92 8.25 -8.28
C PRO A 97 20.46 9.08 -7.07
N SER A 98 19.17 9.42 -7.00
CA SER A 98 18.53 10.19 -5.91
C SER A 98 17.82 9.31 -4.89
N ALA A 99 17.94 7.97 -4.99
CA ALA A 99 17.23 7.02 -4.16
C ALA A 99 18.14 6.23 -3.19
N HIS A 100 18.05 6.56 -1.91
CA HIS A 100 18.65 5.81 -0.82
C HIS A 100 17.68 4.73 -0.34
N THR A 101 18.10 3.46 -0.38
CA THR A 101 17.27 2.34 0.07
C THR A 101 17.89 1.62 1.26
N THR A 102 17.18 1.59 2.38
CA THR A 102 17.53 0.82 3.59
C THR A 102 16.61 -0.38 3.70
N ILE A 103 17.17 -1.57 3.94
CA ILE A 103 16.39 -2.82 3.92
C ILE A 103 16.66 -3.61 5.20
N LEU A 104 15.62 -3.74 6.01
CA LEU A 104 15.64 -4.53 7.23
C LEU A 104 15.23 -5.96 6.91
N GLU A 105 16.19 -6.87 7.00
CA GLU A 105 16.00 -8.31 6.81
C GLU A 105 16.22 -9.05 8.13
N SER A 106 15.48 -10.15 8.31
CA SER A 106 15.66 -11.07 9.44
C SER A 106 15.59 -10.36 10.80
N SER A 107 16.50 -10.67 11.73
CA SER A 107 16.47 -10.20 13.12
C SER A 107 16.68 -8.68 13.32
N LEU A 108 17.01 -7.92 12.27
CA LEU A 108 17.21 -6.47 12.36
C LEU A 108 15.89 -5.69 12.30
N GLY A 109 14.82 -6.29 11.80
CA GLY A 109 13.50 -5.65 11.69
C GLY A 109 12.71 -5.59 13.00
N THR A 110 13.26 -4.98 14.06
CA THR A 110 12.55 -4.81 15.36
C THR A 110 11.65 -3.58 15.36
N VAL A 111 10.70 -3.48 16.31
CA VAL A 111 9.83 -2.29 16.44
C VAL A 111 10.65 -1.01 16.62
N GLU A 112 11.67 -1.03 17.49
CA GLU A 112 12.51 0.15 17.75
C GLU A 112 13.31 0.58 16.52
N GLU A 113 13.89 -0.37 15.78
CA GLU A 113 14.70 -0.07 14.59
C GLU A 113 13.82 0.45 13.45
N VAL A 114 12.67 -0.20 13.21
CA VAL A 114 11.69 0.25 12.21
C VAL A 114 11.18 1.65 12.54
N LEU A 115 10.80 1.92 13.80
CA LEU A 115 10.40 3.27 14.21
C LEU A 115 11.54 4.29 14.09
N SER A 116 12.80 3.85 14.18
CA SER A 116 13.97 4.73 14.05
C SER A 116 14.45 4.97 12.61
N LEU A 117 14.12 4.09 11.68
CA LEU A 117 14.38 4.26 10.24
C LEU A 117 13.17 4.83 9.49
N MET A 118 11.97 4.72 10.06
CA MET A 118 11.03 5.85 10.06
C MET A 118 11.67 7.03 10.83
N LYS A 119 11.01 8.18 11.03
CA LYS A 119 11.70 9.49 11.27
C LYS A 119 12.49 9.98 10.04
N GLU A 120 13.36 9.17 9.44
CA GLU A 120 14.13 9.53 8.23
C GLU A 120 13.51 9.07 6.90
N ALA A 121 13.08 7.81 6.77
CA ALA A 121 12.59 7.28 5.49
C ALA A 121 11.27 7.92 5.04
N ASN A 122 11.28 8.64 3.93
CA ASN A 122 10.10 9.32 3.40
C ASN A 122 9.20 8.38 2.59
N TRP A 123 9.71 7.25 2.11
CA TRP A 123 8.90 6.13 1.60
C TRP A 123 9.10 4.90 2.49
N VAL A 124 8.06 4.10 2.68
CA VAL A 124 8.13 2.82 3.38
C VAL A 124 7.48 1.71 2.57
N HIS A 125 8.06 0.52 2.64
CA HIS A 125 7.51 -0.70 2.08
C HIS A 125 7.52 -1.79 3.15
N PHE A 126 6.36 -2.34 3.46
CA PHE A 126 6.20 -3.39 4.48
C PHE A 126 5.75 -4.68 3.83
N ALA A 127 6.66 -5.67 3.77
CA ALA A 127 6.43 -7.01 3.26
C ALA A 127 6.45 -8.00 4.44
N CYS A 128 5.29 -8.17 5.07
CA CYS A 128 5.15 -8.83 6.38
C CYS A 128 3.72 -9.32 6.63
N HIS A 129 3.49 -10.03 7.73
CA HIS A 129 2.12 -10.34 8.15
C HIS A 129 1.44 -9.11 8.78
N GLY A 130 0.23 -8.78 8.31
CA GLY A 130 -0.66 -7.81 8.94
C GLY A 130 -1.64 -8.53 9.87
N ILE A 131 -1.96 -7.91 11.01
CA ILE A 131 -3.02 -8.38 11.91
C ILE A 131 -3.95 -7.21 12.23
N GLN A 132 -5.25 -7.40 12.03
CA GLN A 132 -6.29 -6.54 12.58
C GLN A 132 -6.90 -7.20 13.82
N ASP A 133 -7.02 -6.43 14.89
CA ASP A 133 -7.28 -6.88 16.27
C ASP A 133 -7.59 -5.64 17.12
N ASP A 134 -8.70 -4.93 16.83
CA ASP A 134 -9.13 -3.69 17.50
C ASP A 134 -7.93 -2.71 17.72
N VAL A 135 -7.75 -2.20 18.93
CA VAL A 135 -6.67 -1.32 19.43
C VAL A 135 -5.24 -1.87 19.30
N ASP A 136 -5.10 -3.17 19.00
CA ASP A 136 -3.83 -3.88 18.94
C ASP A 136 -3.46 -4.33 17.52
N SER A 137 -4.22 -3.85 16.52
CA SER A 137 -3.91 -3.93 15.08
C SER A 137 -2.50 -3.41 14.75
N GLY A 138 -1.79 -4.10 13.84
CA GLY A 138 -0.44 -3.72 13.44
C GLY A 138 0.28 -4.69 12.50
N LEU A 139 1.51 -4.33 12.15
CA LEU A 139 2.38 -5.09 11.25
C LEU A 139 3.37 -5.95 12.05
N CYS A 140 3.45 -7.24 11.77
CA CYS A 140 4.31 -8.18 12.49
C CYS A 140 5.79 -8.00 12.13
N LEU A 141 6.62 -7.82 13.17
CA LEU A 141 8.05 -7.55 13.05
C LEU A 141 8.90 -8.71 13.58
N ALA A 142 10.22 -8.62 13.41
CA ALA A 142 11.16 -9.72 13.64
C ALA A 142 11.35 -10.08 15.13
N ASP A 143 11.10 -9.13 16.02
CA ASP A 143 11.12 -9.29 17.48
C ASP A 143 9.81 -9.88 18.05
N LYS A 144 8.97 -10.47 17.18
CA LYS A 144 7.64 -11.04 17.50
C LYS A 144 6.65 -10.03 18.07
N ARG A 145 6.91 -8.73 17.91
CA ARG A 145 5.99 -7.65 18.25
C ARG A 145 5.29 -7.13 17.00
N ARG A 146 4.22 -6.37 17.23
CA ARG A 146 3.52 -5.64 16.18
C ARG A 146 3.98 -4.18 16.21
N LEU A 147 4.32 -3.59 15.07
CA LEU A 147 4.30 -2.15 14.90
C LEU A 147 2.85 -1.70 14.91
N LYS A 148 2.39 -1.08 16.00
CA LYS A 148 0.98 -0.73 16.18
C LYS A 148 0.68 0.66 15.65
N LEU A 149 -0.59 0.90 15.34
CA LEU A 149 -1.10 2.20 14.88
C LEU A 149 -0.62 3.36 15.77
N ARG A 150 -0.77 3.23 17.10
CA ARG A 150 -0.33 4.22 18.09
C ARG A 150 1.16 4.58 18.00
N ASP A 151 2.00 3.59 17.66
CA ASP A 151 3.46 3.78 17.55
C ASP A 151 3.77 4.58 16.27
N MET A 152 3.08 4.27 15.16
CA MET A 152 3.19 5.01 13.89
C MET A 152 2.70 6.46 14.02
N LEU A 153 1.57 6.69 14.69
CA LEU A 153 1.02 8.03 14.93
C LEU A 153 1.97 8.91 15.77
N SER A 154 2.77 8.30 16.66
CA SER A 154 3.74 9.03 17.50
C SER A 154 4.92 9.65 16.72
N LEU A 155 5.15 9.22 15.47
CA LEU A 155 6.28 9.67 14.64
C LEU A 155 6.16 11.13 14.16
N SER A 156 4.94 11.68 14.11
CA SER A 156 4.64 13.09 13.81
C SER A 156 5.48 13.69 12.66
N ARG A 157 5.37 13.15 11.43
CA ARG A 157 6.14 13.66 10.29
C ARG A 157 5.30 14.50 9.32
N PRO A 158 5.75 15.71 8.93
CA PRO A 158 5.01 16.55 8.01
C PRO A 158 5.17 16.22 6.51
N HIS A 159 6.08 15.32 6.10
CA HIS A 159 6.43 15.10 4.68
C HIS A 159 6.76 13.63 4.34
N GLY A 160 5.82 12.70 4.55
CA GLY A 160 5.92 11.33 4.02
C GLY A 160 5.40 11.26 2.58
N GLY A 161 6.06 10.50 1.72
CA GLY A 161 5.62 10.20 0.35
C GLY A 161 4.67 9.00 0.33
N LEU A 162 5.20 7.85 -0.09
CA LEU A 162 4.43 6.61 -0.24
C LEU A 162 4.63 5.64 0.94
N ALA A 163 3.54 5.04 1.43
CA ALA A 163 3.59 3.80 2.21
C ALA A 163 2.99 2.64 1.42
N PHE A 164 3.79 1.61 1.11
CA PHE A 164 3.32 0.38 0.47
C PHE A 164 3.17 -0.72 1.52
N LEU A 165 1.95 -1.23 1.70
CA LEU A 165 1.59 -2.19 2.73
C LEU A 165 1.29 -3.55 2.11
N SER A 166 2.35 -4.27 1.71
CA SER A 166 2.31 -5.64 1.19
C SER A 166 2.14 -6.64 2.34
N ALA A 167 0.97 -6.55 2.96
CA ALA A 167 0.54 -7.37 4.07
C ALA A 167 -0.97 -7.59 3.98
N CYS A 168 -1.44 -8.73 4.48
CA CYS A 168 -2.86 -9.06 4.50
C CYS A 168 -3.65 -8.07 5.36
N GLN A 169 -4.85 -7.72 4.90
CA GLN A 169 -5.84 -6.94 5.67
C GLN A 169 -5.35 -5.56 6.13
N THR A 170 -4.50 -4.89 5.35
CA THR A 170 -3.96 -3.57 5.72
C THR A 170 -4.95 -2.41 5.53
N ALA A 171 -6.05 -2.68 4.82
CA ALA A 171 -7.21 -1.81 4.62
C ALA A 171 -8.55 -2.57 4.67
N THR A 172 -8.60 -3.72 5.37
CA THR A 172 -9.87 -4.21 5.93
C THR A 172 -10.28 -3.31 7.09
N GLY A 173 -11.51 -3.46 7.58
CA GLY A 173 -11.92 -2.93 8.87
C GLY A 173 -12.41 -3.96 9.85
N ASP A 174 -12.83 -3.45 10.99
CA ASP A 174 -13.48 -4.23 12.03
C ASP A 174 -15.02 -4.12 11.90
N GLU A 175 -15.72 -5.25 11.95
CA GLU A 175 -17.18 -5.31 11.85
C GLU A 175 -17.87 -4.69 13.08
N ASP A 176 -17.23 -4.70 14.25
CA ASP A 176 -17.75 -4.08 15.47
C ASP A 176 -17.41 -2.58 15.57
N LEU A 177 -16.41 -2.10 14.82
CA LEU A 177 -15.98 -0.69 14.75
C LEU A 177 -16.15 -0.15 13.32
N THR A 178 -17.41 -0.05 12.89
CA THR A 178 -17.82 0.13 11.48
C THR A 178 -17.37 1.42 10.77
N ASP A 179 -16.79 2.40 11.48
CA ASP A 179 -16.21 3.63 10.91
C ASP A 179 -14.66 3.61 10.88
N GLU A 180 -14.02 2.57 11.42
CA GLU A 180 -12.56 2.51 11.63
C GLU A 180 -11.83 1.64 10.58
N ALA A 181 -12.50 1.30 9.49
CA ALA A 181 -12.03 0.36 8.46
C ALA A 181 -10.84 0.81 7.59
N VAL A 182 -10.12 1.81 8.06
CA VAL A 182 -8.97 2.40 7.41
C VAL A 182 -7.73 2.27 8.31
N HIS A 183 -7.79 1.48 9.38
CA HIS A 183 -6.87 1.52 10.53
C HIS A 183 -5.38 1.69 10.22
N ILE A 184 -4.73 0.76 9.50
CA ILE A 184 -3.29 0.87 9.22
C ILE A 184 -3.01 1.87 8.08
N ALA A 185 -3.82 1.87 7.02
CA ALA A 185 -3.62 2.77 5.88
C ALA A 185 -3.85 4.25 6.22
N ALA A 186 -4.95 4.60 6.88
CA ALA A 186 -5.16 5.92 7.47
C ALA A 186 -4.14 6.21 8.57
N GLY A 187 -3.70 5.20 9.32
CA GLY A 187 -2.58 5.32 10.25
C GLY A 187 -1.32 5.89 9.61
N MET A 188 -0.94 5.38 8.43
CA MET A 188 0.15 5.94 7.63
C MET A 188 -0.17 7.38 7.16
N LEU A 189 -1.39 7.65 6.68
CA LEU A 189 -1.79 9.01 6.30
C LEU A 189 -1.72 10.00 7.49
N PHE A 190 -2.10 9.58 8.69
CA PHE A 190 -2.01 10.40 9.91
C PHE A 190 -0.59 10.51 10.45
N ALA A 191 0.25 9.48 10.27
CA ALA A 191 1.69 9.51 10.58
C ALA A 191 2.50 10.42 9.64
N GLY A 192 1.95 10.77 8.47
CA GLY A 192 2.50 11.79 7.57
C GLY A 192 2.63 11.42 6.11
N TYR A 193 2.30 10.19 5.71
CA TYR A 193 2.40 9.77 4.30
C TYR A 193 1.30 10.40 3.44
N GLY A 194 1.63 10.78 2.21
CA GLY A 194 0.68 11.39 1.28
C GLY A 194 -0.19 10.38 0.54
N GLY A 195 0.39 9.24 0.16
CA GLY A 195 -0.29 8.13 -0.50
C GLY A 195 0.05 6.79 0.14
N VAL A 196 -0.90 5.84 0.09
CA VAL A 196 -0.77 4.51 0.67
C VAL A 196 -1.33 3.46 -0.28
N VAL A 197 -0.59 2.38 -0.52
CA VAL A 197 -1.12 1.18 -1.19
C VAL A 197 -1.31 0.09 -0.14
N GLY A 198 -2.45 -0.59 -0.16
CA GLY A 198 -2.77 -1.66 0.80
C GLY A 198 -3.84 -2.62 0.29
N THR A 199 -4.26 -3.57 1.12
CA THR A 199 -5.19 -4.64 0.76
C THR A 199 -6.47 -4.64 1.62
N MET A 200 -7.64 -4.69 0.98
CA MET A 200 -8.95 -4.76 1.63
C MET A 200 -9.24 -6.12 2.28
N TRP A 201 -8.51 -7.19 1.93
CA TRP A 201 -8.59 -8.51 2.55
C TRP A 201 -7.30 -9.31 2.29
N SER A 202 -7.19 -10.49 2.91
CA SER A 202 -6.03 -11.38 2.78
C SER A 202 -5.80 -11.84 1.34
N ILE A 203 -4.56 -11.69 0.86
CA ILE A 203 -4.13 -12.09 -0.48
C ILE A 203 -3.30 -13.38 -0.47
N SER A 204 -3.30 -14.09 -1.59
CA SER A 204 -2.43 -15.26 -1.81
C SER A 204 -0.99 -14.81 -2.07
N ASP A 205 -0.01 -15.38 -1.36
CA ASP A 205 1.43 -15.07 -1.47
C ASP A 205 2.07 -15.38 -2.85
N ARG A 206 1.28 -15.87 -3.82
CA ARG A 206 1.80 -16.41 -5.09
C ARG A 206 1.99 -15.43 -6.23
N ILE A 207 1.05 -14.50 -6.46
CA ILE A 207 1.02 -13.68 -7.70
C ILE A 207 0.81 -12.20 -7.35
N ALA A 208 -0.32 -11.90 -6.73
CA ALA A 208 -0.73 -10.57 -6.27
C ALA A 208 0.40 -9.76 -5.58
N PRO A 209 1.07 -10.25 -4.51
CA PRO A 209 2.10 -9.49 -3.79
C PRO A 209 3.49 -9.51 -4.45
N VAL A 210 3.64 -10.07 -5.66
CA VAL A 210 4.90 -9.98 -6.42
C VAL A 210 4.72 -9.07 -7.64
N VAL A 211 3.60 -9.21 -8.35
CA VAL A 211 3.31 -8.43 -9.56
C VAL A 211 2.91 -6.99 -9.21
N ALA A 212 1.94 -6.79 -8.31
CA ALA A 212 1.45 -5.44 -8.02
C ALA A 212 2.52 -4.49 -7.46
N PRO A 213 3.42 -4.90 -6.52
CA PRO A 213 4.50 -4.03 -6.08
C PRO A 213 5.53 -3.78 -7.19
N ARG A 214 6.00 -4.82 -7.89
CA ARG A 214 6.99 -4.68 -8.97
C ARG A 214 6.51 -3.65 -9.99
N ASP A 215 5.30 -3.84 -10.52
CA ASP A 215 4.78 -3.04 -11.62
C ASP A 215 4.44 -1.60 -11.16
N VAL A 216 4.02 -1.43 -9.89
CA VAL A 216 3.88 -0.10 -9.25
C VAL A 216 5.23 0.61 -9.16
N TYR A 217 6.29 -0.05 -8.67
CA TYR A 217 7.62 0.55 -8.59
C TYR A 217 8.20 0.83 -10.00
N GLU A 218 8.05 -0.08 -10.97
CA GLU A 218 8.47 0.13 -12.36
C GLU A 218 7.74 1.31 -13.03
N HIS A 219 6.48 1.56 -12.68
CA HIS A 219 5.77 2.76 -13.12
C HIS A 219 6.30 4.01 -12.42
N LEU A 220 6.46 3.99 -11.10
CA LEU A 220 6.86 5.15 -10.30
C LEU A 220 8.30 5.64 -10.59
N PHE A 221 9.19 4.73 -10.99
CA PHE A 221 10.59 5.02 -11.33
C PHE A 221 10.84 5.12 -12.85
N ARG A 222 9.78 5.22 -13.65
CA ARG A 222 9.87 5.32 -15.11
C ARG A 222 10.56 6.63 -15.55
N ASP A 223 11.15 6.59 -16.73
CA ASP A 223 11.74 7.75 -17.45
C ASP A 223 12.89 8.47 -16.73
N GLY A 224 13.45 7.88 -15.66
CA GLY A 224 14.63 8.41 -14.96
C GLY A 224 14.39 9.72 -14.19
N THR A 225 13.13 10.04 -13.90
CA THR A 225 12.74 11.21 -13.11
C THR A 225 12.65 10.88 -11.62
N SER A 226 12.82 11.87 -10.74
CA SER A 226 12.63 11.69 -9.29
C SER A 226 11.17 11.28 -9.03
N PRO A 227 10.92 10.14 -8.34
CA PRO A 227 9.59 9.52 -8.32
C PRO A 227 8.57 10.32 -7.50
N ASP A 228 7.34 10.39 -8.01
CA ASP A 228 6.23 11.12 -7.40
C ASP A 228 5.18 10.14 -6.82
N TYR A 229 4.96 10.21 -5.51
CA TYR A 229 3.97 9.35 -4.84
C TYR A 229 2.53 9.61 -5.32
N ARG A 230 2.23 10.79 -5.89
CA ARG A 230 0.89 11.14 -6.40
C ARG A 230 0.48 10.27 -7.59
N GLU A 231 1.46 9.69 -8.30
CA GLU A 231 1.22 8.71 -9.35
C GLU A 231 1.01 7.29 -8.80
N ALA A 232 1.13 7.02 -7.49
CA ALA A 232 0.97 5.67 -6.94
C ALA A 232 -0.42 5.07 -7.20
N ALA A 233 -1.47 5.91 -7.23
CA ALA A 233 -2.82 5.46 -7.61
C ALA A 233 -2.93 5.09 -9.10
N ARG A 234 -2.23 5.82 -9.98
CA ARG A 234 -2.12 5.53 -11.42
C ARG A 234 -1.32 4.25 -11.63
N ALA A 235 -0.15 4.16 -11.04
CA ALA A 235 0.73 3.00 -11.05
C ALA A 235 -0.01 1.73 -10.60
N LEU A 236 -0.75 1.80 -9.48
CA LEU A 236 -1.53 0.67 -8.98
C LEU A 236 -2.68 0.30 -9.93
N HIS A 237 -3.39 1.29 -10.46
CA HIS A 237 -4.49 1.04 -11.39
C HIS A 237 -4.00 0.33 -12.66
N ASP A 238 -2.89 0.79 -13.25
CA ASP A 238 -2.34 0.23 -14.47
C ASP A 238 -1.80 -1.20 -14.20
N ALA A 239 -1.02 -1.40 -13.12
CA ALA A 239 -0.50 -2.71 -12.68
C ALA A 239 -1.61 -3.74 -12.41
N ILE A 240 -2.68 -3.34 -11.74
CA ILE A 240 -3.85 -4.21 -11.47
C ILE A 240 -4.65 -4.45 -12.75
N GLY A 241 -4.63 -3.53 -13.72
CA GLY A 241 -5.22 -3.71 -15.05
C GLY A 241 -4.50 -4.81 -15.84
N ASP A 242 -3.17 -4.72 -15.93
CA ASP A 242 -2.33 -5.70 -16.60
C ASP A 242 -2.44 -7.09 -15.92
N LEU A 243 -2.40 -7.12 -14.57
CA LEU A 243 -2.60 -8.35 -13.80
C LEU A 243 -3.98 -8.98 -14.05
N ARG A 244 -5.06 -8.18 -14.06
CA ARG A 244 -6.43 -8.63 -14.35
C ARG A 244 -6.56 -9.16 -15.78
N ASP A 245 -5.95 -8.48 -16.75
CA ASP A 245 -6.09 -8.79 -18.17
C ASP A 245 -5.17 -9.93 -18.63
N SER A 246 -4.17 -10.32 -17.81
CA SER A 246 -3.38 -11.55 -17.98
C SER A 246 -4.21 -12.84 -17.95
N GLY A 247 -5.33 -12.84 -17.20
CA GLY A 247 -6.14 -14.03 -16.93
C GLY A 247 -5.52 -15.01 -15.93
N GLU A 248 -4.38 -14.70 -15.31
CA GLU A 248 -3.69 -15.59 -14.35
C GLU A 248 -4.28 -15.52 -12.92
N VAL A 249 -5.14 -14.54 -12.63
CA VAL A 249 -5.72 -14.30 -11.30
C VAL A 249 -7.24 -14.27 -11.30
N SER A 250 -7.82 -14.67 -10.18
CA SER A 250 -9.25 -14.53 -9.91
C SER A 250 -9.63 -13.12 -9.44
N PHE A 251 -10.94 -12.82 -9.44
CA PHE A 251 -11.49 -11.58 -8.87
C PHE A 251 -11.00 -11.32 -7.44
N ASN A 252 -10.94 -12.36 -6.61
CA ASN A 252 -10.54 -12.25 -5.20
C ASN A 252 -9.05 -11.92 -5.00
N GLU A 253 -8.22 -12.03 -6.05
CA GLU A 253 -6.77 -11.83 -5.98
C GLU A 253 -6.33 -10.45 -6.48
N TRP A 254 -7.02 -9.84 -7.45
CA TRP A 254 -6.68 -8.50 -7.95
C TRP A 254 -7.46 -7.36 -7.28
N VAL A 255 -8.72 -7.60 -6.91
CA VAL A 255 -9.60 -6.59 -6.29
C VAL A 255 -9.17 -6.12 -4.89
N PRO A 256 -8.49 -6.89 -4.01
CA PRO A 256 -8.17 -6.35 -2.68
C PRO A 256 -7.26 -5.13 -2.72
N PHE A 257 -6.47 -4.91 -3.78
CA PHE A 257 -5.54 -3.78 -3.84
C PHE A 257 -6.25 -2.44 -3.99
N ILE A 258 -6.00 -1.53 -3.04
CA ILE A 258 -6.49 -0.15 -3.10
C ILE A 258 -5.39 0.86 -2.83
N HIS A 259 -5.56 2.03 -3.42
CA HIS A 259 -4.84 3.24 -3.03
C HIS A 259 -5.68 4.04 -2.02
N VAL A 260 -5.06 4.56 -0.97
CA VAL A 260 -5.66 5.45 0.04
C VAL A 260 -4.81 6.73 0.14
N GLY A 261 -5.44 7.91 0.09
CA GLY A 261 -4.74 9.20 0.11
C GLY A 261 -4.65 9.91 -1.25
N LEU A 262 -3.72 10.87 -1.33
CA LEU A 262 -3.50 11.85 -2.41
C LEU A 262 -2.72 11.32 -3.61
#